data_AF-A0A9P9TGT6-F1
#
_entry.id   AF-A0A9P9TGT6-F1
#
_cell.length_a   1.000
_cell.length_b   1.000
_cell.length_c   1.000
_cell.angle_alpha   90.00
_cell.angle_beta   90.00
_cell.angle_gamma   90.00
#
_symmetry.space_group_name_H-M   'P 1'
#
loop_
_entity.id
_entity.type
_entity.pdbx_description
1 polymer ?
#
loop_
_entity_poly.entity_id
_entity_poly.type
_entity_poly.pdbx_seq_one_letter_code
_entity_poly.pdbx_strand_id
1 'polypeptide(L)'
;MVSITSLLVFSASALASPVLQRRQIAIPEGWNWQVSKWEAGCTRSGCYYNFDVTVPSIEGEILGVKAHCIGYENGWYRKGNWYDGCDILEGANNGVAAKLSERESDIDGSPKEILISFTLAGYEDRPTYNFTAKHETIYNAAVSPQKEFEVTPTEVWGIA
;
A
#
# COMPACT_ATOMS: atom_id res chain seq x y z
N MET A 1 -64.39 -18.10 35.86
CA MET A 1 -62.99 -18.42 35.51
C MET A 1 -62.65 -17.69 34.23
N VAL A 2 -61.59 -16.88 34.29
CA VAL A 2 -61.14 -15.95 33.26
C VAL A 2 -60.30 -16.71 32.24
N SER A 3 -60.45 -16.42 30.95
CA SER A 3 -59.43 -16.80 29.97
C SER A 3 -59.30 -15.70 28.93
N ILE A 4 -58.24 -14.90 29.07
CA ILE A 4 -57.84 -13.83 28.15
C ILE A 4 -56.76 -14.44 27.25
N THR A 5 -57.07 -14.61 25.97
CA THR A 5 -56.13 -15.14 24.97
C THR A 5 -55.33 -13.98 24.38
N SER A 6 -54.07 -13.84 24.81
CA SER A 6 -53.14 -12.83 24.31
C SER A 6 -52.52 -13.27 22.98
N LEU A 7 -52.81 -12.56 21.90
CA LEU A 7 -52.14 -12.70 20.59
C LEU A 7 -50.84 -11.87 20.61
N LEU A 8 -49.69 -12.55 20.64
CA LEU A 8 -48.37 -11.94 20.47
C LEU A 8 -48.07 -11.81 18.97
N VAL A 9 -48.07 -10.57 18.47
CA VAL A 9 -47.59 -10.23 17.12
C VAL A 9 -46.07 -10.05 17.20
N PHE A 10 -45.30 -10.97 16.63
CA PHE A 10 -43.87 -10.80 16.40
C PHE A 10 -43.67 -9.95 15.14
N SER A 11 -43.44 -8.65 15.31
CA SER A 11 -42.93 -7.79 14.25
C SER A 11 -41.45 -8.11 14.01
N ALA A 12 -41.18 -8.91 12.98
CA ALA A 12 -39.84 -9.10 12.45
C ALA A 12 -39.40 -7.81 11.73
N SER A 13 -38.70 -6.95 12.46
CA SER A 13 -37.92 -5.86 11.85
C SER A 13 -36.79 -6.51 11.04
N ALA A 14 -37.00 -6.66 9.75
CA ALA A 14 -35.92 -6.90 8.80
C ALA A 14 -34.99 -5.69 8.88
N LEU A 15 -33.89 -5.82 9.63
CA LEU A 15 -32.74 -4.94 9.47
C LEU A 15 -32.23 -5.19 8.05
N ALA A 16 -32.74 -4.42 7.09
CA ALA A 16 -32.03 -4.17 5.85
C ALA A 16 -30.75 -3.45 6.27
N SER A 17 -29.72 -4.22 6.64
CA SER A 17 -28.36 -3.69 6.68
C SER A 17 -28.14 -3.10 5.29
N PRO A 18 -27.91 -1.78 5.14
CA PRO A 18 -27.44 -1.28 3.89
C PRO A 18 -26.14 -2.03 3.65
N VAL A 19 -26.15 -2.94 2.68
CA VAL A 19 -24.93 -3.40 2.06
C VAL A 19 -24.37 -2.13 1.46
N LEU A 20 -23.50 -1.46 2.21
CA LEU A 20 -22.59 -0.48 1.65
C LEU A 20 -21.87 -1.25 0.57
N GLN A 21 -22.36 -1.08 -0.65
CA GLN A 21 -21.73 -1.55 -1.84
C GLN A 21 -20.43 -0.75 -1.88
N ARG A 22 -19.39 -1.27 -1.21
CA ARG A 22 -18.02 -0.74 -1.25
C ARG A 22 -17.78 -0.50 -2.72
N ARG A 23 -17.77 0.77 -3.14
CA ARG A 23 -17.36 1.15 -4.50
C ARG A 23 -15.90 0.76 -4.57
N GLN A 24 -15.62 -0.49 -4.89
CA GLN A 24 -14.27 -1.00 -5.00
C GLN A 24 -13.62 -0.21 -6.13
N ILE A 25 -12.71 0.70 -5.76
CA ILE A 25 -11.95 1.47 -6.73
C ILE A 25 -11.06 0.50 -7.51
N ALA A 26 -10.99 0.68 -8.83
CA ALA A 26 -10.08 -0.08 -9.67
C ALA A 26 -8.73 0.65 -9.76
N ILE A 27 -7.67 -0.10 -10.03
CA ILE A 27 -6.38 0.46 -10.40
C ILE A 27 -6.56 1.08 -11.80
N PRO A 28 -6.26 2.37 -12.01
CA PRO A 28 -6.41 2.99 -13.32
C PRO A 28 -5.51 2.31 -14.36
N GLU A 29 -5.99 2.20 -15.60
CA GLU A 29 -5.24 1.58 -16.69
C GLU A 29 -3.99 2.39 -17.02
N GLY A 30 -2.84 1.73 -17.18
CA GLY A 30 -1.56 2.38 -17.50
C GLY A 30 -1.01 3.28 -16.39
N TRP A 31 -1.49 3.13 -15.14
CA TRP A 31 -1.07 3.96 -14.02
C TRP A 31 0.27 3.50 -13.44
N ASN A 32 1.34 3.74 -14.19
CA ASN A 32 2.71 3.41 -13.80
C ASN A 32 3.30 4.50 -12.91
N TRP A 33 4.00 4.10 -11.86
CA TRP A 33 4.72 4.98 -10.97
C TRP A 33 6.20 4.97 -11.34
N GLN A 34 6.81 6.14 -11.39
CA GLN A 34 8.22 6.26 -11.71
C GLN A 34 9.07 6.16 -10.45
N VAL A 35 9.96 5.17 -10.37
CA VAL A 35 11.01 5.09 -9.37
C VAL A 35 12.29 5.69 -9.95
N SER A 36 12.95 6.54 -9.18
CA SER A 36 14.19 7.22 -9.55
C SER A 36 15.15 7.25 -8.37
N LYS A 37 16.42 7.56 -8.65
CA LYS A 37 17.49 7.57 -7.64
C LYS A 37 17.59 6.27 -6.84
N TRP A 38 17.28 5.14 -7.48
CA TRP A 38 17.21 3.86 -6.81
C TRP A 38 18.59 3.40 -6.33
N GLU A 39 18.64 3.07 -5.05
CA GLU A 39 19.76 2.41 -4.40
C GLU A 39 19.24 1.36 -3.41
N ALA A 40 19.74 0.13 -3.52
CA ALA A 40 19.54 -0.90 -2.52
C ALA A 40 20.82 -1.71 -2.29
N GLY A 41 21.02 -2.12 -1.04
CA GLY A 41 22.20 -2.87 -0.63
C GLY A 41 21.93 -3.75 0.58
N CYS A 42 22.79 -4.74 0.78
CA CYS A 42 22.77 -5.59 1.96
C CYS A 42 24.09 -5.51 2.71
N THR A 43 24.01 -5.39 4.02
CA THR A 43 25.13 -5.47 4.95
C THR A 43 24.90 -6.62 5.94
N ARG A 44 25.82 -6.83 6.88
CA ARG A 44 25.66 -7.86 7.92
C ARG A 44 24.42 -7.63 8.79
N SER A 45 24.00 -6.37 8.98
CA SER A 45 22.84 -6.02 9.83
C SER A 45 21.50 -6.11 9.11
N GLY A 46 21.48 -6.25 7.79
CA GLY A 46 20.25 -6.27 7.00
C GLY A 46 20.40 -5.59 5.65
N CYS A 47 19.30 -5.57 4.90
CA CYS A 47 19.22 -4.88 3.62
C CYS A 47 18.51 -3.53 3.77
N TYR A 48 18.84 -2.58 2.90
CA TYR A 48 18.27 -1.24 2.88
C TYR A 48 17.80 -0.87 1.47
N TYR A 49 16.94 0.14 1.40
CA TYR A 49 16.52 0.80 0.17
C TYR A 49 16.53 2.32 0.36
N ASN A 50 16.74 3.02 -0.74
CA ASN A 50 16.70 4.47 -0.85
C ASN A 50 16.30 4.84 -2.28
N PHE A 51 15.20 5.56 -2.46
CA PHE A 51 14.72 5.99 -3.77
C PHE A 51 13.71 7.13 -3.68
N ASP A 52 13.46 7.80 -4.81
CA ASP A 52 12.31 8.68 -4.99
C ASP A 52 11.26 7.97 -5.84
N VAL A 53 9.98 8.10 -5.49
CA VAL A 53 8.86 7.60 -6.29
C VAL A 53 7.93 8.75 -6.68
N THR A 54 7.50 8.75 -7.94
CA THR A 54 6.49 9.67 -8.48
C THR A 54 5.26 8.88 -8.88
N VAL A 55 4.17 9.12 -8.16
CA VAL A 55 2.84 8.61 -8.48
C VAL A 55 2.11 9.67 -9.31
N PRO A 56 1.72 9.39 -10.56
CA PRO A 56 1.09 10.40 -11.41
C PRO A 56 -0.35 10.67 -10.98
N SER A 57 -0.81 11.90 -11.22
CA SER A 57 -2.22 12.27 -11.07
C SER A 57 -3.09 11.60 -12.14
N ILE A 58 -4.33 11.29 -11.79
CA ILE A 58 -5.41 10.96 -12.72
C ILE A 58 -6.45 12.07 -12.61
N GLU A 59 -6.73 12.74 -13.73
CA GLU A 59 -7.63 13.89 -13.77
C GLU A 59 -8.99 13.55 -13.14
N GLY A 60 -9.41 14.36 -12.16
CA GLY A 60 -10.68 14.18 -11.45
C GLY A 60 -10.73 13.02 -10.44
N GLU A 61 -9.71 12.17 -10.34
CA GLU A 61 -9.77 10.95 -9.51
C GLU A 61 -8.68 10.89 -8.44
N ILE A 62 -7.42 11.06 -8.86
CA ILE A 62 -6.23 10.86 -8.02
C ILE A 62 -5.31 12.06 -8.16
N LEU A 63 -4.96 12.68 -7.04
CA LEU A 63 -3.89 13.66 -7.01
C LEU A 63 -2.56 12.95 -6.75
N GLY A 64 -1.64 13.10 -7.69
CA GLY A 64 -0.31 12.50 -7.65
C GLY A 64 0.57 13.06 -6.55
N VAL A 65 1.66 12.35 -6.28
CA VAL A 65 2.61 12.67 -5.23
C VAL A 65 4.01 12.22 -5.63
N LYS A 66 5.01 13.00 -5.23
CA LYS A 66 6.41 12.59 -5.25
C LYS A 66 6.89 12.43 -3.82
N ALA A 67 7.48 11.28 -3.50
CA ALA A 67 7.94 10.97 -2.16
C ALA A 67 9.35 10.36 -2.17
N HIS A 68 10.10 10.63 -1.12
CA HIS A 68 11.39 10.02 -0.84
C HIS A 68 11.22 8.86 0.14
N CYS A 69 11.65 7.67 -0.25
CA CYS A 69 11.52 6.46 0.53
C CYS A 69 12.91 5.96 0.93
N ILE A 70 13.16 5.90 2.24
CA ILE A 70 14.35 5.28 2.80
C ILE A 70 13.94 4.33 3.91
N GLY A 71 14.58 3.16 3.97
CA GLY A 71 14.28 2.20 5.03
C GLY A 71 15.17 0.98 4.98
N TYR A 72 14.90 0.07 5.90
CA TYR A 72 15.66 -1.14 6.13
C TYR A 72 14.75 -2.33 6.40
N GLU A 73 15.30 -3.53 6.24
CA GLU A 73 14.69 -4.76 6.70
C GLU A 73 14.45 -4.67 8.21
N ASN A 74 13.19 -4.62 8.62
CA ASN A 74 12.78 -4.25 9.97
C ASN A 74 12.08 -5.39 10.74
N GLY A 75 11.72 -6.47 10.07
CA GLY A 75 11.06 -7.63 10.66
C GLY A 75 11.91 -8.43 11.67
N TRP A 76 11.22 -9.08 12.63
CA TRP A 76 11.85 -9.95 13.62
C TRP A 76 12.46 -11.18 12.95
N TYR A 77 13.74 -11.46 13.21
CA TYR A 77 14.52 -12.47 12.47
C TYR A 77 14.31 -12.39 10.95
N ARG A 78 14.15 -11.16 10.42
CA ARG A 78 13.99 -10.91 8.97
C ARG A 78 12.67 -11.44 8.39
N LYS A 79 11.64 -11.56 9.24
CA LYS A 79 10.25 -11.92 8.92
C LYS A 79 9.29 -10.86 9.44
N GLY A 80 8.16 -10.67 8.76
CA GLY A 80 7.16 -9.68 9.13
C GLY A 80 7.60 -8.24 8.86
N ASN A 81 8.34 -7.98 7.78
CA ASN A 81 8.72 -6.62 7.40
C ASN A 81 7.45 -5.75 7.27
N TRP A 82 7.46 -4.59 7.93
CA TRP A 82 6.38 -3.61 7.88
C TRP A 82 6.73 -2.43 6.97
N TYR A 83 5.69 -1.75 6.50
CA TYR A 83 5.82 -0.54 5.70
C TYR A 83 6.34 0.62 6.53
N ASP A 84 7.39 1.28 6.05
CA ASP A 84 7.88 2.52 6.60
C ASP A 84 7.41 3.70 5.74
N GLY A 85 7.07 4.80 6.40
CA GLY A 85 6.55 6.00 5.73
C GLY A 85 7.62 6.68 4.89
N CYS A 86 7.22 7.19 3.73
CA CYS A 86 8.07 8.00 2.88
C CYS A 86 7.80 9.50 3.10
N ASP A 87 8.82 10.32 2.94
CA ASP A 87 8.72 11.77 3.07
C ASP A 87 8.13 12.36 1.79
N ILE A 88 7.02 13.07 1.89
CA ILE A 88 6.41 13.73 0.73
C ILE A 88 7.28 14.93 0.32
N LEU A 89 7.74 14.92 -0.93
CA LEU A 89 8.53 15.98 -1.53
C LEU A 89 7.64 17.01 -2.23
N GLU A 90 6.68 16.53 -3.03
CA GLU A 90 5.82 17.36 -3.88
C GLU A 90 4.44 16.69 -4.08
N GLY A 91 3.41 17.48 -4.41
CA GLY A 91 2.07 16.98 -4.76
C GLY A 91 1.08 16.94 -3.61
N ALA A 92 0.08 16.07 -3.69
CA ALA A 92 -0.94 15.94 -2.66
C ALA A 92 -0.40 15.25 -1.40
N ASN A 93 -1.00 15.54 -0.25
CA ASN A 93 -0.70 14.88 1.02
C ASN A 93 -1.33 13.48 1.11
N ASN A 94 -1.09 12.67 0.08
CA ASN A 94 -1.42 11.25 0.03
C ASN A 94 -0.23 10.48 0.60
N GLY A 95 -0.49 9.54 1.50
CA GLY A 95 0.57 8.78 2.16
C GLY A 95 1.31 7.89 1.17
N VAL A 96 2.63 7.83 1.26
CA VAL A 96 3.45 6.84 0.55
C VAL A 96 4.24 6.07 1.59
N ALA A 97 4.33 4.76 1.42
CA ALA A 97 5.13 3.91 2.29
C ALA A 97 5.79 2.81 1.46
N ALA A 98 6.93 2.31 1.93
CA ALA A 98 7.65 1.24 1.24
C ALA A 98 8.13 0.19 2.23
N LYS A 99 8.38 -1.02 1.73
CA LYS A 99 9.10 -2.07 2.46
C LYS A 99 9.78 -3.04 1.52
N LEU A 100 10.81 -3.69 2.03
CA LEU A 100 11.33 -4.91 1.42
C LEU A 100 10.42 -6.09 1.75
N SER A 101 10.27 -7.00 0.79
CA SER A 101 9.69 -8.32 0.99
C SER A 101 10.40 -9.09 2.10
N GLU A 102 9.78 -10.16 2.59
CA GLU A 102 10.45 -11.08 3.50
C GLU A 102 11.48 -11.92 2.73
N ARG A 103 12.50 -12.39 3.44
CA ARG A 103 13.41 -13.38 2.87
C ARG A 103 12.72 -14.73 2.77
N GLU A 104 12.96 -15.46 1.69
CA GLU A 104 12.46 -16.83 1.56
C GLU A 104 13.16 -17.81 2.52
N SER A 105 14.44 -17.56 2.81
CA SER A 105 15.27 -18.37 3.71
C SER A 105 15.74 -17.56 4.92
N ASP A 106 15.77 -18.22 6.07
CA ASP A 106 16.21 -17.61 7.35
C ASP A 106 17.75 -17.55 7.46
N ILE A 107 18.45 -18.29 6.61
CA ILE A 107 19.91 -18.52 6.68
C ILE A 107 20.65 -17.71 5.62
N ASP A 108 20.08 -17.58 4.42
CA ASP A 108 20.72 -16.95 3.28
C ASP A 108 19.71 -16.22 2.39
N GLY A 109 20.22 -15.31 1.57
CA GLY A 109 19.44 -14.53 0.61
C GLY A 109 19.11 -13.12 1.10
N SER A 110 18.58 -12.34 0.19
CA SER A 110 18.08 -10.99 0.40
C SER A 110 16.59 -10.92 0.04
N PRO A 111 15.86 -9.91 0.52
CA PRO A 111 14.52 -9.63 0.02
C PRO A 111 14.51 -9.56 -1.51
N LYS A 112 13.57 -10.25 -2.15
CA LYS A 112 13.52 -10.32 -3.63
C LYS A 112 12.78 -9.15 -4.25
N GLU A 113 11.83 -8.59 -3.51
CA GLU A 113 10.94 -7.54 -3.98
C GLU A 113 10.97 -6.31 -3.07
N ILE A 114 10.82 -5.14 -3.68
CA ILE A 114 10.40 -3.89 -3.04
C ILE A 114 8.88 -3.74 -3.24
N LEU A 115 8.18 -3.43 -2.16
CA LEU A 115 6.75 -3.15 -2.16
C LEU A 115 6.56 -1.67 -1.85
N ILE A 116 5.81 -0.98 -2.71
CA ILE A 116 5.50 0.45 -2.57
C ILE A 116 4.00 0.57 -2.43
N SER A 117 3.55 1.25 -1.39
CA SER A 117 2.14 1.50 -1.08
C SER A 117 1.84 2.99 -1.22
N PHE A 118 0.80 3.32 -1.98
CA PHE A 118 0.24 4.66 -2.08
C PHE A 118 -1.14 4.68 -1.43
N THR A 119 -1.34 5.62 -0.51
CA THR A 119 -2.58 5.83 0.24
C THR A 119 -3.35 6.99 -0.38
N LEU A 120 -4.44 6.67 -1.07
CA LEU A 120 -5.41 7.68 -1.50
C LEU A 120 -6.31 8.01 -0.31
N ALA A 121 -6.15 9.21 0.24
CA ALA A 121 -6.97 9.67 1.36
C ALA A 121 -8.47 9.65 1.01
N GLY A 122 -9.28 9.23 1.97
CA GLY A 122 -10.74 9.32 1.88
C GLY A 122 -11.20 10.77 1.67
N TYR A 123 -12.28 10.93 0.91
CA TYR A 123 -12.88 12.23 0.64
C TYR A 123 -14.39 12.09 0.55
N GLU A 124 -15.12 12.90 1.34
CA GLU A 124 -16.58 12.77 1.51
C GLU A 124 -16.99 11.32 1.81
N ASP A 125 -17.81 10.71 0.95
CA ASP A 125 -18.29 9.32 1.10
C ASP A 125 -17.29 8.27 0.57
N ARG A 126 -16.15 8.69 0.00
CA ARG A 126 -15.11 7.77 -0.49
C ARG A 126 -14.20 7.36 0.68
N PRO A 127 -14.08 6.05 1.00
CA PRO A 127 -13.14 5.59 2.02
C PRO A 127 -11.69 5.76 1.54
N THR A 128 -10.75 5.59 2.46
CA THR A 128 -9.31 5.57 2.14
C THR A 128 -8.97 4.27 1.40
N TYR A 129 -8.08 4.35 0.42
CA TYR A 129 -7.60 3.20 -0.35
C TYR A 129 -6.08 3.11 -0.34
N ASN A 130 -5.56 1.88 -0.25
CA ASN A 130 -4.16 1.59 -0.50
C ASN A 130 -4.00 0.86 -1.82
N PHE A 131 -3.09 1.37 -2.64
CA PHE A 131 -2.62 0.75 -3.87
C PHE A 131 -1.22 0.23 -3.61
N THR A 132 -0.93 -1.02 -3.99
CA THR A 132 0.41 -1.60 -3.83
C THR A 132 1.00 -2.02 -5.16
N ALA A 133 2.19 -1.52 -5.44
CA ALA A 133 3.07 -1.96 -6.51
C ALA A 133 4.20 -2.82 -5.94
N LYS A 134 4.61 -3.84 -6.71
CA LYS A 134 5.74 -4.71 -6.38
C LYS A 134 6.71 -4.72 -7.54
N HIS A 135 7.99 -4.78 -7.22
CA HIS A 135 9.04 -4.88 -8.24
C HIS A 135 10.23 -5.67 -7.68
N GLU A 136 10.94 -6.39 -8.54
CA GLU A 136 12.19 -7.06 -8.15
C GLU A 136 13.20 -6.04 -7.61
N THR A 137 13.82 -6.34 -6.47
CA THR A 137 14.82 -5.47 -5.83
C THR A 137 16.12 -5.56 -6.60
N ILE A 138 16.56 -4.44 -7.16
CA ILE A 138 17.84 -4.34 -7.85
C ILE A 138 18.93 -3.93 -6.84
N TYR A 139 19.77 -4.87 -6.41
CA TYR A 139 20.86 -4.56 -5.49
C TYR A 139 22.03 -3.89 -6.23
N ASN A 140 22.13 -2.57 -6.12
CA ASN A 140 23.08 -1.73 -6.86
C ASN A 140 23.89 -0.78 -5.96
N ALA A 141 23.99 -1.07 -4.66
CA ALA A 141 24.84 -0.31 -3.75
C ALA A 141 26.24 -0.11 -4.34
N ALA A 142 26.73 1.13 -4.31
CA ALA A 142 28.00 1.58 -4.90
C ALA A 142 28.11 1.50 -6.45
N VAL A 143 27.00 1.38 -7.17
CA VAL A 143 26.96 1.46 -8.64
C VAL A 143 26.38 2.80 -9.11
N SER A 144 27.10 3.50 -9.99
CA SER A 144 26.69 4.75 -10.62
C SER A 144 26.51 4.55 -12.13
N PRO A 145 25.50 5.18 -12.78
CA PRO A 145 24.45 6.03 -12.19
C PRO A 145 23.40 5.21 -11.42
N GLN A 146 22.67 5.87 -10.52
CA GLN A 146 21.51 5.28 -9.85
C GLN A 146 20.47 4.82 -10.88
N LYS A 147 19.75 3.74 -10.55
CA LYS A 147 18.80 3.13 -11.47
C LYS A 147 17.45 3.86 -11.41
N GLU A 148 16.69 3.70 -12.48
CA GLU A 148 15.33 4.19 -12.61
C GLU A 148 14.50 3.11 -13.30
N PHE A 149 13.25 2.96 -12.89
CA PHE A 149 12.32 1.98 -13.45
C PHE A 149 10.87 2.37 -13.13
N GLU A 150 9.94 1.78 -13.86
CA GLU A 150 8.51 1.93 -13.61
C GLU A 150 7.98 0.77 -12.78
N VAL A 151 6.98 1.04 -11.95
CA VAL A 151 6.22 0.02 -11.22
C VAL A 151 4.73 0.22 -11.45
N THR A 152 3.99 -0.87 -11.61
CA THR A 152 2.54 -0.82 -11.78
C THR A 152 1.87 -1.41 -10.54
N PRO A 153 0.90 -0.72 -9.92
CA PRO A 153 0.12 -1.30 -8.85
C PRO A 153 -0.64 -2.54 -9.33
N THR A 154 -0.67 -3.58 -8.49
CA THR A 154 -1.38 -4.83 -8.78
C THR A 154 -2.44 -5.17 -7.74
N GLU A 155 -2.39 -4.50 -6.59
CA GLU A 155 -3.29 -4.74 -5.48
C GLU A 155 -3.92 -3.42 -5.02
N VAL A 156 -5.23 -3.47 -4.71
CA VAL A 156 -5.97 -2.34 -4.13
C VAL A 156 -6.92 -2.84 -3.06
N TRP A 157 -6.95 -2.15 -1.91
CA TRP A 157 -7.89 -2.46 -0.85
C TRP A 157 -8.35 -1.19 -0.12
N GLY A 158 -9.62 -1.20 0.29
CA GLY A 158 -10.19 -0.13 1.12
C GLY A 158 -9.82 -0.30 2.58
N ILE A 159 -9.42 0.78 3.23
CA ILE A 159 -9.25 0.87 4.67
C ILE A 159 -10.62 1.28 5.26
N ALA A 160 -11.12 0.49 6.20
CA ALA A 160 -12.38 0.74 6.89
C ALA A 160 -12.16 1.49 8.21
#